data_AF-A0AA37NHA5-F1
#
_entry.id   AF-A0AA37NHA5-F1
#
_cell.length_a   1.000
_cell.length_b   1.000
_cell.length_c   1.000
_cell.angle_alpha   90.00
_cell.angle_beta   90.00
_cell.angle_gamma   90.00
#
_symmetry.space_group_name_H-M   'P 1'
#
loop_
_entity.id
_entity.type
_entity.pdbx_description
1 polymer ?
#
loop_
_entity_poly.entity_id
_entity_poly.type
_entity_poly.pdbx_seq_one_letter_code
_entity_poly.pdbx_strand_id
1 'polypeptide(L)'
;MNESFFYRDVEFDRTRPYVSSLKECFFENDFLTWFYKQVNVVCVTSQYTLVPAAVFQEKQKAGLLAFTFSSPEGRCLSNELKDEQAELVFGVDEDVYEFCSRSLVNPRFVHHVGPLLSLWKKQSRARLPRQLYVVLHRRRMDVACYAQGNLLFVNSFEYEHTDDILYYILYVWKQVGMDQQKDQLRLFGDVPLRNDITNTLRNYLQYIDPLEIPSEAYLMGPEVLQAPLDLIALSLCEL
;
A
#
# COMPACT_ATOMS: atom_id res chain seq x y z
N MET A 1 -24.95 -14.75 -5.21
CA MET A 1 -24.86 -13.62 -6.16
C MET A 1 -23.44 -13.69 -6.71
N ASN A 2 -23.25 -13.78 -8.02
CA ASN A 2 -21.90 -13.70 -8.58
C ASN A 2 -21.43 -12.26 -8.40
N GLU A 3 -20.53 -12.02 -7.47
CA GLU A 3 -19.83 -10.75 -7.38
C GLU A 3 -18.89 -10.68 -8.59
N SER A 4 -19.22 -9.79 -9.54
CA SER A 4 -18.38 -9.52 -10.69
C SER A 4 -17.39 -8.41 -10.32
N PHE A 5 -16.10 -8.75 -10.22
CA PHE A 5 -15.04 -7.75 -10.13
C PHE A 5 -14.70 -7.23 -11.53
N PHE A 6 -14.69 -5.90 -11.66
CA PHE A 6 -14.33 -5.22 -12.90
C PHE A 6 -13.07 -4.38 -12.66
N TYR A 7 -12.06 -4.55 -13.50
CA TYR A 7 -10.82 -3.77 -13.43
C TYR A 7 -10.56 -3.01 -14.72
N ARG A 8 -10.19 -1.73 -14.59
CA ARG A 8 -9.75 -0.89 -15.70
C ARG A 8 -8.54 -0.08 -15.30
N ASP A 9 -7.51 -0.16 -16.13
CA ASP A 9 -6.31 0.66 -16.04
C ASP A 9 -6.37 1.79 -17.08
N VAL A 10 -5.83 2.96 -16.73
CA VAL A 10 -5.72 4.14 -17.60
C VAL A 10 -4.35 4.76 -17.37
N GLU A 11 -3.52 4.75 -18.41
CA GLU A 11 -2.21 5.41 -18.36
C GLU A 11 -2.36 6.90 -18.67
N PHE A 12 -1.83 7.75 -17.79
CA PHE A 12 -1.82 9.20 -17.98
C PHE A 12 -0.51 9.68 -18.62
N ASP A 13 -0.64 10.65 -19.53
CA ASP A 13 0.49 11.36 -20.11
C ASP A 13 1.23 12.17 -19.03
N ARG A 14 2.50 11.80 -18.81
CA ARG A 14 3.38 12.38 -17.79
C ARG A 14 3.86 13.79 -18.13
N THR A 15 3.65 14.26 -19.35
CA THR A 15 3.98 15.64 -19.76
C THR A 15 2.92 16.65 -19.32
N ARG A 16 1.75 16.16 -18.87
CA ARG A 16 0.61 16.97 -18.46
C ARG A 16 0.46 16.91 -16.93
N PRO A 17 -0.07 17.96 -16.29
CA PRO A 17 -0.37 17.92 -14.86
C PRO A 17 -1.34 16.77 -14.54
N TYR A 18 -1.02 15.98 -13.52
CA TYR A 18 -1.80 14.81 -13.11
C TYR A 18 -3.29 15.12 -12.91
N VAL A 19 -3.60 16.21 -12.20
CA VAL A 19 -4.98 16.66 -11.91
C VAL A 19 -5.77 16.94 -13.19
N SER A 20 -5.12 17.48 -14.23
CA SER A 20 -5.79 17.75 -15.51
C SER A 20 -6.19 16.45 -16.21
N SER A 21 -5.27 15.49 -16.27
CA SER A 21 -5.53 14.15 -16.83
C SER A 21 -6.60 13.39 -16.04
N LEU A 22 -6.59 13.52 -14.71
CA LEU A 22 -7.62 12.93 -13.84
C LEU A 22 -9.02 13.51 -14.13
N LYS A 23 -9.12 14.83 -14.28
CA LYS A 23 -10.39 15.51 -14.61
C LYS A 23 -10.93 15.04 -15.95
N GLU A 24 -10.09 14.96 -16.97
CA GLU A 24 -10.46 14.46 -18.30
C GLU A 24 -10.92 13.00 -18.25
N CYS A 25 -10.22 12.14 -17.50
CA CYS A 25 -10.63 10.76 -17.29
C CYS A 25 -12.05 10.67 -16.68
N PHE A 26 -12.40 11.53 -15.72
CA PHE A 26 -13.75 11.61 -15.18
C PHE A 26 -14.79 12.06 -16.22
N PHE A 27 -14.45 13.03 -17.07
CA PHE A 27 -15.35 13.50 -18.14
C PHE A 27 -15.58 12.45 -19.23
N GLU A 28 -14.59 11.61 -19.54
CA GLU A 28 -14.71 10.55 -20.54
C GLU A 28 -15.43 9.29 -20.03
N ASN A 29 -15.64 9.19 -18.71
CA ASN A 29 -16.14 7.99 -18.06
C ASN A 29 -17.26 8.30 -17.07
N ASP A 30 -18.46 8.53 -17.60
CA ASP A 30 -19.67 8.88 -16.83
C ASP A 30 -19.91 7.98 -15.60
N PHE A 31 -19.58 6.69 -15.72
CA PHE A 31 -19.79 5.70 -14.66
C PHE A 31 -19.06 6.07 -13.37
N LEU A 32 -17.92 6.77 -13.42
CA LEU A 32 -17.18 7.19 -12.23
C LEU A 32 -17.98 8.10 -11.28
N THR A 33 -19.04 8.74 -11.78
CA THR A 33 -19.89 9.66 -11.01
C THR A 33 -21.27 9.10 -10.68
N TRP A 34 -21.55 7.85 -11.03
CA TRP A 34 -22.81 7.19 -10.69
C TRP A 34 -22.95 6.95 -9.19
N PHE A 35 -24.16 6.59 -8.76
CA PHE A 35 -24.43 6.23 -7.37
C PHE A 35 -23.95 4.81 -7.07
N TYR A 36 -22.90 4.72 -6.27
CA TYR A 36 -22.38 3.46 -5.73
C TYR A 36 -22.72 3.32 -4.25
N LYS A 37 -22.75 2.07 -3.76
CA LYS A 37 -22.90 1.77 -2.33
C LYS A 37 -21.76 2.40 -1.50
N GLN A 38 -20.54 2.36 -2.04
CA GLN A 38 -19.35 2.94 -1.43
C GLN A 38 -18.36 3.31 -2.55
N VAL A 39 -17.68 4.44 -2.38
CA VAL A 39 -16.60 4.89 -3.27
C VAL A 39 -15.34 5.07 -2.43
N ASN A 40 -14.31 4.32 -2.74
CA ASN A 40 -13.00 4.45 -2.11
C ASN A 40 -12.02 5.10 -3.10
N VAL A 41 -11.34 6.17 -2.67
CA VAL A 41 -10.25 6.80 -3.40
C VAL A 41 -8.95 6.35 -2.75
N VAL A 42 -8.23 5.45 -3.41
CA VAL A 42 -6.98 4.90 -2.87
C VAL A 42 -5.81 5.82 -3.19
N CYS A 43 -5.24 6.43 -2.15
CA CYS A 43 -4.12 7.36 -2.25
C CYS A 43 -2.79 6.59 -2.16
N VAL A 44 -1.97 6.71 -3.20
CA VAL A 44 -0.72 5.97 -3.33
C VAL A 44 0.49 6.90 -3.23
N THR A 45 0.94 7.18 -2.01
CA THR A 45 2.06 8.09 -1.70
C THR A 45 3.07 7.44 -0.76
N SER A 46 4.35 7.81 -0.86
CA SER A 46 5.37 7.46 0.14
C SER A 46 5.30 8.34 1.39
N GLN A 47 4.53 9.43 1.34
CA GLN A 47 4.44 10.42 2.42
C GLN A 47 3.36 10.06 3.45
N TYR A 48 3.67 9.06 4.28
CA TYR A 48 2.84 8.69 5.41
C TYR A 48 3.66 8.37 6.65
N THR A 49 2.99 8.38 7.79
CA THR A 49 3.54 7.92 9.07
C THR A 49 2.46 7.21 9.87
N LEU A 50 2.87 6.22 10.67
CA LEU A 50 1.98 5.49 11.54
C LEU A 50 2.12 6.00 12.98
N VAL A 51 1.01 6.42 13.58
CA VAL A 51 0.98 7.03 14.91
C VAL A 51 0.15 6.14 15.84
N PRO A 52 0.70 5.65 16.96
CA PRO A 52 -0.10 4.87 17.90
C PRO A 52 -1.34 5.65 18.36
N ALA A 53 -2.51 5.01 18.38
CA ALA A 53 -3.79 5.65 18.69
C ALA A 53 -3.78 6.29 20.09
N ALA A 54 -3.02 5.70 21.02
CA ALA A 54 -2.84 6.20 22.38
C ALA A 54 -2.23 7.61 22.46
N VAL A 55 -1.48 8.04 21.43
CA VAL A 55 -0.82 9.36 21.38
C VAL A 55 -1.30 10.22 20.20
N PHE A 56 -2.17 9.69 19.34
CA PHE A 56 -2.70 10.42 18.22
C PHE A 56 -3.68 11.50 18.68
N GLN A 57 -3.52 12.71 18.11
CA GLN A 57 -4.46 13.81 18.27
C GLN A 57 -4.77 14.37 16.90
N GLU A 58 -6.05 14.34 16.50
CA GLU A 58 -6.51 14.79 15.17
C GLU A 58 -6.01 16.20 14.82
N LYS A 59 -5.97 17.11 15.81
CA LYS A 59 -5.48 18.49 15.63
C LYS A 59 -3.99 18.59 15.33
N GLN A 60 -3.20 17.55 15.62
CA GLN A 60 -1.75 17.53 15.46
C GLN A 60 -1.28 16.74 14.22
N LYS A 61 -2.18 16.07 13.49
CA LYS A 61 -1.81 15.17 12.38
C LYS A 61 -0.93 15.83 11.32
N ALA A 62 -1.24 17.08 10.94
CA ALA A 62 -0.44 17.82 9.97
C ALA A 62 0.97 18.12 10.49
N GLY A 63 1.11 18.40 11.80
CA GLY A 63 2.40 18.60 12.45
C GLY A 63 3.23 17.32 12.52
N LEU A 64 2.59 16.16 12.75
CA LEU A 64 3.26 14.85 12.72
C LEU A 64 3.80 14.52 11.33
N LEU A 65 3.02 14.81 10.28
CA LEU A 65 3.44 14.63 8.91
C LEU A 65 4.59 15.59 8.53
N ALA A 66 4.48 16.87 8.91
CA ALA A 66 5.53 17.88 8.69
C ALA A 66 6.82 17.63 9.49
N PHE A 67 6.74 16.92 10.61
CA PHE A 67 7.92 16.45 11.34
C PHE A 67 8.63 15.30 10.60
N THR A 68 7.87 14.45 9.90
CA THR A 68 8.41 13.29 9.18
C THR A 68 8.94 13.67 7.80
N PHE A 69 8.29 14.62 7.12
CA PHE A 69 8.61 15.02 5.75
C PHE A 69 8.85 16.53 5.66
N SER A 70 9.95 16.91 5.01
CA SER A 70 10.35 18.32 4.85
C SER A 70 9.36 19.15 4.03
N SER A 71 8.59 18.51 3.15
CA SER A 71 7.57 19.16 2.32
C SER A 71 6.37 18.21 2.14
N PRO A 72 5.46 18.12 3.13
CA PRO A 72 4.29 17.27 3.06
C PRO A 72 3.40 17.58 1.85
N GLU A 73 2.83 16.55 1.23
CA GLU A 73 1.82 16.71 0.18
C GLU A 73 0.56 17.41 0.71
N GLY A 74 0.21 18.52 0.06
CA GLY A 74 -1.08 19.22 0.13
C GLY A 74 -1.87 19.05 1.43
N ARG A 75 -2.94 18.26 1.34
CA ARG A 75 -3.88 17.99 2.44
C ARG A 75 -3.43 16.80 3.27
N CYS A 76 -3.36 16.99 4.59
CA CYS A 76 -3.10 15.88 5.52
C CYS A 76 -4.41 15.15 5.90
N LEU A 77 -4.45 13.85 5.64
CA LEU A 77 -5.54 12.93 5.99
C LEU A 77 -5.06 11.87 6.98
N SER A 78 -6.01 11.14 7.56
CA SER A 78 -5.76 10.03 8.49
C SER A 78 -6.75 8.89 8.26
N ASN A 79 -6.28 7.64 8.43
CA ASN A 79 -7.12 6.45 8.47
C ASN A 79 -6.86 5.66 9.75
N GLU A 80 -7.93 5.37 10.49
CA GLU A 80 -7.88 4.52 11.67
C GLU A 80 -7.58 3.06 11.27
N LEU A 81 -6.47 2.51 11.76
CA LEU A 81 -6.14 1.09 11.64
C LEU A 81 -6.53 0.37 12.94
N LYS A 82 -7.82 0.02 13.06
CA LYS A 82 -8.39 -0.59 14.28
C LYS A 82 -7.63 -1.82 14.76
N ASP A 83 -7.20 -2.67 13.84
CA ASP A 83 -6.45 -3.88 14.15
C ASP A 83 -5.03 -3.60 14.65
N GLU A 84 -4.44 -2.45 14.30
CA GLU A 84 -3.10 -2.04 14.74
C GLU A 84 -3.11 -1.06 15.92
N GLN A 85 -4.30 -0.60 16.37
CA GLN A 85 -4.44 0.43 17.40
C GLN A 85 -3.58 1.67 17.06
N ALA A 86 -3.63 2.09 15.80
CA ALA A 86 -2.83 3.15 15.24
C ALA A 86 -3.61 3.95 14.20
N GLU A 87 -3.13 5.16 13.95
CA GLU A 87 -3.63 6.10 12.94
C GLU A 87 -2.57 6.25 11.85
N LEU A 88 -2.99 5.97 10.62
CA LEU A 88 -2.16 6.13 9.44
C LEU A 88 -2.36 7.54 8.90
N VAL A 89 -1.37 8.40 9.09
CA VAL A 89 -1.41 9.81 8.70
C VAL A 89 -0.66 9.98 7.38
N PHE A 90 -1.26 10.60 6.38
CA PHE A 90 -0.68 10.71 5.04
C PHE A 90 -1.04 12.02 4.35
N GLY A 91 -0.21 12.43 3.40
CA GLY A 91 -0.45 13.57 2.53
C GLY A 91 -1.23 13.17 1.26
N VAL A 92 -1.98 14.11 0.72
CA VAL A 92 -2.67 13.97 -0.57
C VAL A 92 -2.57 15.31 -1.29
N ASP A 93 -2.38 15.26 -2.61
CA ASP A 93 -2.50 16.45 -3.45
C ASP A 93 -3.85 17.17 -3.21
N GLU A 94 -3.77 18.48 -2.92
CA GLU A 94 -4.93 19.30 -2.51
C GLU A 94 -5.96 19.40 -3.65
N ASP A 95 -5.50 19.56 -4.89
CA ASP A 95 -6.38 19.69 -6.06
C ASP A 95 -7.07 18.35 -6.39
N VAL A 96 -6.38 17.22 -6.23
CA VAL A 96 -6.97 15.88 -6.34
C VAL A 96 -8.03 15.68 -5.27
N TYR A 97 -7.72 16.01 -4.01
CA TYR A 97 -8.66 15.87 -2.91
C TYR A 97 -9.93 16.70 -3.16
N GLU A 98 -9.78 17.98 -3.51
CA GLU A 98 -10.91 18.86 -3.74
C GLU A 98 -11.77 18.38 -4.93
N PHE A 99 -11.12 17.97 -6.03
CA PHE A 99 -11.83 17.47 -7.20
C PHE A 99 -12.63 16.20 -6.86
N CYS A 100 -11.99 15.18 -6.29
CA CYS A 100 -12.66 13.93 -5.93
C CYS A 100 -13.80 14.17 -4.91
N SER A 101 -13.59 15.05 -3.92
CA SER A 101 -14.60 15.37 -2.91
C SER A 101 -15.84 16.07 -3.49
N ARG A 102 -15.68 16.82 -4.59
CA ARG A 102 -16.79 17.51 -5.27
C ARG A 102 -17.48 16.62 -6.31
N SER A 103 -16.72 15.76 -6.99
CA SER A 103 -17.19 14.94 -8.11
C SER A 103 -17.82 13.62 -7.68
N LEU A 104 -17.40 13.06 -6.53
CA LEU A 104 -17.86 11.75 -6.05
C LEU A 104 -18.87 11.91 -4.91
N VAL A 105 -19.83 10.99 -4.84
CA VAL A 105 -20.81 10.94 -3.74
C VAL A 105 -20.18 10.26 -2.52
N ASN A 106 -19.88 11.04 -1.48
CA ASN A 106 -19.32 10.57 -0.20
C ASN A 106 -18.06 9.68 -0.33
N PRO A 107 -17.00 10.14 -1.03
CA PRO A 107 -15.78 9.34 -1.18
C PRO A 107 -15.08 9.12 0.15
N ARG A 108 -14.53 7.92 0.34
CA ARG A 108 -13.59 7.60 1.42
C ARG A 108 -12.18 7.58 0.87
N PHE A 109 -11.32 8.46 1.38
CA PHE A 109 -9.91 8.46 1.03
C PHE A 109 -9.18 7.44 1.89
N VAL A 110 -8.52 6.48 1.24
CA VAL A 110 -7.84 5.36 1.91
C VAL A 110 -6.39 5.33 1.44
N HIS A 111 -5.44 5.28 2.36
CA HIS A 111 -4.05 5.09 1.99
C HIS A 111 -3.78 3.64 1.57
N HIS A 112 -3.06 3.45 0.46
CA HIS A 112 -2.83 2.13 -0.15
C HIS A 112 -2.24 1.06 0.78
N VAL A 113 -1.38 1.44 1.75
CA VAL A 113 -0.80 0.45 2.68
C VAL A 113 -1.82 -0.05 3.72
N GLY A 114 -2.89 0.68 4.01
CA GLY A 114 -3.85 0.31 5.05
C GLY A 114 -4.46 -1.08 4.82
N PRO A 115 -5.05 -1.35 3.65
CA PRO A 115 -5.55 -2.68 3.29
C PRO A 115 -4.47 -3.76 3.29
N LEU A 116 -3.25 -3.44 2.85
CA LEU A 116 -2.13 -4.38 2.84
C LEU A 116 -1.76 -4.82 4.27
N LEU A 117 -1.71 -3.89 5.22
CA LEU A 117 -1.44 -4.18 6.63
C LEU A 117 -2.51 -5.11 7.22
N SER A 118 -3.79 -4.84 6.97
CA SER A 118 -4.89 -5.72 7.39
C SER A 118 -4.76 -7.13 6.83
N LEU A 119 -4.40 -7.26 5.56
CA LEU A 119 -4.16 -8.55 4.91
C LEU A 119 -2.97 -9.29 5.54
N TRP A 120 -1.82 -8.63 5.65
CA TRP A 120 -0.58 -9.23 6.16
C TRP A 120 -0.64 -9.57 7.64
N LYS A 121 -1.40 -8.80 8.43
CA LYS A 121 -1.69 -9.16 9.82
C LYS A 121 -2.38 -10.51 9.92
N LYS A 122 -3.43 -10.75 9.11
CA LYS A 122 -4.16 -12.03 9.06
C LYS A 122 -3.23 -13.17 8.65
N GLN A 123 -2.44 -12.98 7.59
CA GLN A 123 -1.50 -14.00 7.10
C GLN A 123 -0.39 -14.31 8.11
N SER A 124 0.14 -13.28 8.79
CA SER A 124 1.22 -13.44 9.77
C SER A 124 0.77 -14.22 11.01
N ARG A 125 -0.48 -14.08 11.46
CA ARG A 125 -1.01 -14.86 12.60
C ARG A 125 -0.92 -16.37 12.41
N ALA A 126 -0.99 -16.85 11.17
CA ALA A 126 -0.89 -18.26 10.84
C ALA A 126 0.56 -18.77 10.70
N ARG A 127 1.57 -17.90 10.90
CA ARG A 127 2.98 -18.21 10.65
C ARG A 127 3.81 -17.97 11.90
N LEU A 128 4.59 -18.97 12.31
CA LEU A 128 5.49 -18.85 13.47
C LEU A 128 6.67 -17.91 13.22
N PRO A 129 7.40 -17.99 12.09
CA PRO A 129 8.51 -17.08 11.80
C PRO A 129 8.01 -15.67 11.48
N ARG A 130 8.82 -14.66 11.77
CA ARG A 130 8.53 -13.29 11.36
C ARG A 130 8.51 -13.19 9.84
N GLN A 131 7.67 -12.31 9.33
CA GLN A 131 7.47 -12.11 7.89
C GLN A 131 7.83 -10.67 7.56
N LEU A 132 8.73 -10.48 6.60
CA LEU A 132 8.95 -9.19 5.94
C LEU A 132 8.22 -9.22 4.60
N TYR A 133 7.19 -8.40 4.46
CA TYR A 133 6.44 -8.21 3.24
C TYR A 133 7.02 -7.01 2.48
N VAL A 134 7.29 -7.21 1.19
CA VAL A 134 7.82 -6.17 0.31
C VAL A 134 7.02 -6.15 -0.98
N VAL A 135 6.47 -4.97 -1.30
CA VAL A 135 5.76 -4.71 -2.56
C VAL A 135 6.61 -3.76 -3.40
N LEU A 136 7.11 -4.25 -4.52
CA LEU A 136 7.91 -3.46 -5.47
C LEU A 136 6.97 -2.76 -6.46
N HIS A 137 7.12 -1.44 -6.55
CA HIS A 137 6.48 -0.60 -7.55
C HIS A 137 7.51 -0.17 -8.61
N ARG A 138 7.25 0.88 -9.40
CA ARG A 138 8.21 1.31 -10.44
C ARG A 138 9.46 2.04 -9.91
N ARG A 139 9.32 2.82 -8.83
CA ARG A 139 10.39 3.67 -8.24
C ARG A 139 10.33 3.74 -6.71
N ARG A 140 9.53 2.85 -6.12
CA ARG A 140 9.35 2.77 -4.67
C ARG A 140 9.04 1.35 -4.28
N MET A 141 9.21 1.05 -3.00
CA MET A 141 8.69 -0.16 -2.40
C MET A 141 8.03 0.13 -1.07
N ASP A 142 7.02 -0.67 -0.75
CA ASP A 142 6.43 -0.71 0.58
C ASP A 142 7.00 -1.91 1.33
N VAL A 143 7.39 -1.69 2.58
CA VAL A 143 8.00 -2.71 3.42
C VAL A 143 7.26 -2.77 4.75
N ALA A 144 6.75 -3.95 5.12
CA ALA A 144 6.13 -4.18 6.41
C ALA A 144 6.65 -5.45 7.07
N CYS A 145 7.00 -5.38 8.35
CA CYS A 145 7.42 -6.54 9.14
C CYS A 145 6.34 -6.90 10.16
N TYR A 146 5.93 -8.17 10.18
CA TYR A 146 5.03 -8.71 11.18
C TYR A 146 5.63 -9.89 11.92
N ALA A 147 5.32 -9.98 13.21
CA ALA A 147 5.55 -11.15 14.05
C ALA A 147 4.22 -11.65 14.61
N GLN A 148 3.69 -12.75 14.05
CA GLN A 148 2.47 -13.41 14.54
C GLN A 148 1.27 -12.44 14.66
N GLY A 149 1.11 -11.54 13.70
CA GLY A 149 0.05 -10.51 13.69
C GLY A 149 0.36 -9.22 14.45
N ASN A 150 1.55 -9.09 15.04
CA ASN A 150 2.03 -7.84 15.61
C ASN A 150 2.87 -7.10 14.56
N LEU A 151 2.47 -5.87 14.22
CA LEU A 151 3.23 -5.01 13.33
C LEU A 151 4.50 -4.52 14.04
N LEU A 152 5.66 -4.82 13.46
CA LEU A 152 6.97 -4.40 13.98
C LEU A 152 7.56 -3.22 13.22
N PHE A 153 7.23 -3.10 11.93
CA PHE A 153 7.76 -2.05 11.07
C PHE A 153 6.81 -1.85 9.88
N VAL A 154 6.62 -0.61 9.46
CA VAL A 154 6.05 -0.27 8.15
C VAL A 154 6.70 1.01 7.67
N ASN A 155 7.18 1.02 6.43
CA ASN A 155 7.60 2.24 5.75
C ASN A 155 7.67 2.02 4.23
N SER A 156 7.71 3.10 3.48
CA SER A 156 7.97 3.07 2.05
C SER A 156 9.29 3.77 1.71
N PHE A 157 9.99 3.24 0.73
CA PHE A 157 11.30 3.71 0.32
C PHE A 157 11.31 3.95 -1.19
N GLU A 158 11.84 5.09 -1.61
CA GLU A 158 12.12 5.37 -3.01
C GLU A 158 13.43 4.70 -3.43
N TYR A 159 13.47 4.23 -4.66
CA TYR A 159 14.67 3.64 -5.25
C TYR A 159 14.79 3.98 -6.72
N GLU A 160 16.04 4.02 -7.20
CA GLU A 160 16.35 4.18 -8.63
C GLU A 160 17.02 2.93 -9.19
N HIS A 161 17.75 2.20 -8.35
CA HIS A 161 18.53 1.04 -8.74
C HIS A 161 18.18 -0.20 -7.92
N THR A 162 18.46 -1.38 -8.48
CA THR A 162 18.24 -2.66 -7.80
C THR A 162 19.03 -2.77 -6.49
N ASP A 163 20.21 -2.14 -6.42
CA ASP A 163 21.06 -2.13 -5.22
C ASP A 163 20.41 -1.38 -4.05
N ASP A 164 19.61 -0.35 -4.32
CA ASP A 164 18.86 0.38 -3.29
C ASP A 164 17.81 -0.54 -2.64
N ILE A 165 17.14 -1.36 -3.47
CA ILE A 165 16.14 -2.32 -2.99
C ILE A 165 16.79 -3.34 -2.06
N LEU A 166 17.93 -3.91 -2.50
CA LEU A 166 18.71 -4.85 -1.68
C LEU A 166 19.15 -4.21 -0.36
N TYR A 167 19.67 -2.98 -0.43
CA TYR A 167 20.11 -2.22 0.73
C TYR A 167 18.97 -2.05 1.74
N TYR A 168 17.83 -1.51 1.33
CA TYR A 168 16.73 -1.22 2.24
C TYR A 168 16.10 -2.49 2.82
N ILE A 169 15.96 -3.58 2.03
CA ILE A 169 15.47 -4.86 2.55
C ILE A 169 16.38 -5.37 3.67
N LEU A 170 17.69 -5.42 3.43
CA LEU A 170 18.66 -5.89 4.42
C LEU A 170 18.80 -4.94 5.62
N TYR A 171 18.66 -3.63 5.37
CA TYR A 171 18.63 -2.61 6.42
C TYR A 171 17.47 -2.83 7.37
N VAL A 172 16.24 -2.94 6.85
CA VAL A 172 15.04 -3.20 7.67
C VAL A 172 15.16 -4.55 8.37
N TRP A 173 15.59 -5.60 7.66
CA TRP A 173 15.80 -6.94 8.23
C TRP A 173 16.69 -6.90 9.47
N LYS A 174 17.80 -6.15 9.39
CA LYS A 174 18.72 -5.94 10.52
C LYS A 174 18.09 -5.07 11.61
N GLN A 175 17.41 -3.98 11.25
CA GLN A 175 16.79 -3.04 12.19
C GLN A 175 15.76 -3.71 13.09
N VAL A 176 14.91 -4.58 12.53
CA VAL A 176 13.88 -5.32 13.30
C VAL A 176 14.41 -6.61 13.93
N GLY A 177 15.71 -6.90 13.77
CA GLY A 177 16.37 -8.07 14.35
C GLY A 177 15.81 -9.39 13.86
N MET A 178 15.55 -9.52 12.56
CA MET A 178 15.09 -10.78 11.94
C MET A 178 16.22 -11.79 11.79
N ASP A 179 15.89 -13.07 11.93
CA ASP A 179 16.82 -14.21 11.84
C ASP A 179 16.95 -14.70 10.40
N GLN A 180 18.17 -14.67 9.86
CA GLN A 180 18.49 -15.04 8.48
C GLN A 180 18.15 -16.51 8.14
N GLN A 181 18.10 -17.39 9.14
CA GLN A 181 17.88 -18.83 8.97
C GLN A 181 16.46 -19.28 9.33
N LYS A 182 15.60 -18.38 9.80
CA LYS A 182 14.25 -18.75 10.27
C LYS A 182 13.17 -17.86 9.67
N ASP A 183 13.39 -16.55 9.70
CA ASP A 183 12.39 -15.59 9.26
C ASP A 183 12.31 -15.52 7.73
N GLN A 184 11.19 -14.99 7.22
CA GLN A 184 10.85 -15.13 5.81
C GLN A 184 10.64 -13.77 5.14
N LEU A 185 11.18 -13.63 3.93
CA LEU A 185 10.91 -12.53 3.02
C LEU A 185 9.81 -12.93 2.03
N ARG A 186 8.82 -12.06 1.84
CA ARG A 186 7.71 -12.21 0.89
C ARG A 186 7.73 -11.07 -0.12
N LEU A 187 7.94 -11.37 -1.40
CA LEU A 187 8.11 -10.37 -2.46
C LEU A 187 6.95 -10.34 -3.46
N PHE A 188 6.34 -9.18 -3.64
CA PHE A 188 5.37 -8.89 -4.70
C PHE A 188 5.92 -7.84 -5.67
N GLY A 189 5.61 -7.95 -6.95
CA GLY A 189 6.02 -7.00 -7.98
C GLY A 189 6.39 -7.68 -9.31
N ASP A 190 7.03 -6.91 -10.19
CA ASP A 190 7.49 -7.38 -11.49
C ASP A 190 8.36 -8.64 -11.41
N VAL A 191 8.05 -9.64 -12.24
CA VAL A 191 8.67 -10.98 -12.15
C VAL A 191 10.16 -10.96 -12.46
N PRO A 192 10.63 -10.34 -13.57
CA PRO A 192 12.06 -10.13 -13.82
C PRO A 192 12.79 -9.50 -12.64
N LEU A 193 12.32 -8.34 -12.17
CA LEU A 193 12.98 -7.62 -11.07
C LEU A 193 13.03 -8.45 -9.78
N ARG A 194 11.92 -9.11 -9.44
CA ARG A 194 11.85 -9.98 -8.26
C ARG A 194 12.84 -11.14 -8.35
N ASN A 195 12.99 -11.77 -9.52
CA ASN A 195 13.92 -12.87 -9.70
C ASN A 195 15.37 -12.40 -9.51
N ASP A 196 15.73 -11.26 -10.08
CA ASP A 196 17.08 -10.67 -9.96
C ASP A 196 17.42 -10.36 -8.49
N ILE A 197 16.51 -9.69 -7.78
CA ILE A 197 16.68 -9.37 -6.35
C ILE A 197 16.76 -10.65 -5.52
N THR A 198 15.88 -11.63 -5.79
CA THR A 198 15.85 -12.90 -5.05
C THR A 198 17.16 -13.66 -5.18
N ASN A 199 17.76 -13.70 -6.38
CA ASN A 199 19.03 -14.37 -6.61
C ASN A 199 20.16 -13.77 -5.76
N THR A 200 20.19 -12.45 -5.62
CA THR A 200 21.20 -11.78 -4.78
C THR A 200 20.91 -11.94 -3.29
N LEU A 201 19.65 -11.82 -2.86
CA LEU A 201 19.26 -11.92 -1.45
C LEU A 201 19.43 -13.32 -0.87
N ARG A 202 19.39 -14.38 -1.68
CA ARG A 202 19.65 -15.77 -1.24
C ARG A 202 21.04 -15.96 -0.62
N ASN A 203 21.98 -15.07 -0.88
CA ASN A 203 23.28 -15.08 -0.22
C ASN A 203 23.21 -14.65 1.26
N TYR A 204 22.12 -14.00 1.68
CA TYR A 204 21.94 -13.42 3.01
C TYR A 204 20.77 -14.02 3.78
N LEU A 205 19.69 -14.41 3.07
CA LEU A 205 18.44 -14.85 3.66
C LEU A 205 18.08 -16.25 3.15
N GLN A 206 17.76 -17.16 4.06
CA GLN A 206 17.46 -18.55 3.73
C GLN A 206 16.09 -18.73 3.07
N TYR A 207 15.09 -17.97 3.52
CA TYR A 207 13.69 -18.14 3.09
C TYR A 207 13.16 -16.90 2.40
N ILE A 208 13.05 -16.98 1.07
CA ILE A 208 12.52 -15.92 0.21
C ILE A 208 11.50 -16.55 -0.72
N ASP A 209 10.25 -16.12 -0.60
CA ASP A 209 9.14 -16.61 -1.41
C ASP A 209 8.42 -15.45 -2.11
N PRO A 210 7.80 -15.68 -3.27
CA PRO A 210 6.85 -14.72 -3.80
C PRO A 210 5.68 -14.53 -2.82
N LEU A 211 5.15 -13.31 -2.77
CA LEU A 211 3.87 -13.06 -2.13
C LEU A 211 2.76 -13.49 -3.08
N GLU A 212 1.86 -14.35 -2.60
CA GLU A 212 0.72 -14.85 -3.37
C GLU A 212 -0.52 -14.00 -3.10
N ILE A 213 -1.34 -13.85 -4.14
CA ILE A 213 -2.68 -13.28 -4.02
C ILE A 213 -3.54 -14.27 -3.19
N PRO A 214 -4.29 -13.81 -2.17
CA PRO A 214 -5.13 -14.68 -1.35
C PRO A 214 -6.14 -15.48 -2.17
N SER A 215 -6.36 -16.74 -1.81
CA SER A 215 -7.27 -17.64 -2.54
C SER A 215 -8.71 -17.12 -2.65
N GLU A 216 -9.15 -16.34 -1.67
CA GLU A 216 -10.46 -15.72 -1.61
C GLU A 216 -10.67 -14.70 -2.74
N ALA A 217 -9.60 -14.04 -3.19
CA ALA A 217 -9.68 -13.07 -4.29
C ALA A 217 -10.14 -13.74 -5.59
N TYR A 218 -9.76 -15.00 -5.82
CA TYR A 218 -10.12 -15.73 -7.04
C TYR A 218 -11.63 -16.00 -7.13
N LEU A 219 -12.38 -15.89 -6.04
CA LEU A 219 -13.84 -15.97 -6.04
C LEU A 219 -14.50 -14.75 -6.70
N MET A 220 -13.77 -13.65 -6.85
CA MET A 220 -14.25 -12.39 -7.43
C MET A 220 -14.18 -12.38 -8.98
N GLY A 221 -13.62 -13.44 -9.58
CA GLY A 221 -13.48 -13.59 -11.02
C GLY A 221 -12.06 -13.34 -11.56
N PRO A 222 -11.81 -13.64 -12.85
CA PRO A 222 -10.46 -13.64 -13.42
C PRO A 222 -9.82 -12.25 -13.54
N GLU A 223 -10.63 -11.18 -13.60
CA GLU A 223 -10.13 -9.79 -13.70
C GLU A 223 -9.37 -9.33 -12.46
N VAL A 224 -9.62 -9.95 -11.29
CA VAL A 224 -8.93 -9.60 -10.04
C VAL A 224 -7.41 -9.71 -10.13
N LEU A 225 -6.91 -10.62 -10.96
CA LEU A 225 -5.48 -10.87 -11.14
C LEU A 225 -4.77 -9.75 -11.91
N GLN A 226 -5.52 -8.86 -12.55
CA GLN A 226 -5.00 -7.69 -13.25
C GLN A 226 -4.91 -6.48 -12.32
N ALA A 227 -5.61 -6.51 -11.18
CA ALA A 227 -5.64 -5.40 -10.25
C ALA A 227 -4.36 -5.32 -9.39
N PRO A 228 -3.92 -4.11 -9.04
CA PRO A 228 -2.90 -3.88 -8.02
C PRO A 228 -3.24 -4.54 -6.67
N LEU A 229 -2.22 -4.99 -5.94
CA LEU A 229 -2.39 -5.76 -4.71
C LEU A 229 -3.15 -5.00 -3.61
N ASP A 230 -2.97 -3.68 -3.52
CA ASP A 230 -3.69 -2.80 -2.60
C ASP A 230 -5.20 -2.76 -2.89
N LEU A 231 -5.62 -2.77 -4.16
CA LEU A 231 -7.04 -2.85 -4.53
C LEU A 231 -7.64 -4.23 -4.25
N ILE A 232 -6.88 -5.31 -4.48
CA ILE A 232 -7.29 -6.67 -4.12
C ILE A 232 -7.44 -6.76 -2.60
N ALA A 233 -6.45 -6.28 -1.84
CA ALA A 233 -6.47 -6.29 -0.39
C ALA A 233 -7.63 -5.47 0.17
N LEU A 234 -7.92 -4.30 -0.41
CA LEU A 234 -9.06 -3.47 -0.01
C LEU A 234 -10.37 -4.24 -0.17
N SER A 235 -10.54 -4.87 -1.33
CA SER A 235 -11.75 -5.64 -1.63
C SER A 235 -11.93 -6.81 -0.65
N LEU A 236 -10.86 -7.52 -0.31
CA LEU A 236 -10.89 -8.61 0.68
C LEU A 236 -11.11 -8.16 2.13
N CYS A 237 -10.87 -6.89 2.45
CA CYS A 237 -11.10 -6.34 3.78
C CYS A 237 -12.51 -5.76 3.96
N GLU A 238 -13.17 -5.39 2.86
CA GLU A 238 -14.53 -4.84 2.85
C GLU A 238 -15.63 -5.90 2.63
N LEU A 239 -15.25 -7.11 2.21
CA LEU A 239 -16.09 -8.31 2.22
C LEU A 239 -16.22 -8.90 3.63
#